data_AF-A0A822D981-F1
#
_entry.id   AF-A0A822D981-F1
#
_cell.length_a   1.000
_cell.length_b   1.000
_cell.length_c   1.000
_cell.angle_alpha   90.00
_cell.angle_beta   90.00
_cell.angle_gamma   90.00
#
_symmetry.space_group_name_H-M   'P 1'
#
loop_
_entity.id
_entity.type
_entity.pdbx_description
1 polymer ?
#
loop_
_entity_poly.entity_id
_entity_poly.type
_entity_poly.pdbx_seq_one_letter_code
_entity_poly.pdbx_strand_id
1 'polypeptide(L)'
;IVFPHSHLRFHELDEVTKYSKDFIEIPNEHSIITRGKLVHCQAGDLVLWDSRMVHCNSPATAIEERAKDEPIDLLRIVAYVSMSPTSFVCDQSLEEFRKKRKQIVENNCTLTHWSTELVMTGTLFN
;
A
#
# COMPACT_ATOMS: atom_id res chain seq x y z
N ILE A 1 1.50 -11.55 2.73
CA ILE A 1 0.52 -12.58 3.17
C ILE A 1 -0.87 -12.00 2.97
N VAL A 2 -1.78 -12.78 2.38
CA VAL A 2 -3.20 -12.41 2.21
C VAL A 2 -4.09 -13.38 2.97
N PHE A 3 -5.25 -12.91 3.42
CA PHE A 3 -6.27 -13.74 4.05
C PHE A 3 -7.41 -13.95 3.05
N PRO A 4 -7.51 -15.11 2.38
CA PRO A 4 -8.47 -15.32 1.31
C PRO A 4 -9.92 -15.08 1.75
N HIS A 5 -10.73 -14.52 0.84
CA HIS A 5 -12.15 -14.19 1.07
C HIS A 5 -12.46 -13.16 2.17
N SER A 6 -11.45 -12.58 2.83
CA SER A 6 -11.64 -11.52 3.84
C SER A 6 -12.41 -10.30 3.31
N HIS A 7 -12.17 -9.90 2.06
CA HIS A 7 -12.88 -8.80 1.39
C HIS A 7 -14.41 -9.01 1.29
N LEU A 8 -14.90 -10.26 1.31
CA LEU A 8 -16.35 -10.57 1.32
C LEU A 8 -16.97 -10.37 2.71
N ARG A 9 -16.14 -10.34 3.75
CA ARG A 9 -16.52 -10.21 5.17
C ARG A 9 -16.20 -8.82 5.72
N PHE A 10 -15.95 -7.84 4.85
CA PHE A 10 -15.55 -6.49 5.26
C PHE A 10 -16.53 -5.82 6.23
N HIS A 11 -17.83 -6.08 6.07
CA HIS A 11 -18.89 -5.57 6.95
C HIS A 11 -18.74 -6.01 8.42
N GLU A 12 -17.98 -7.07 8.70
CA GLU A 12 -17.70 -7.50 10.08
C GLU A 12 -16.74 -6.55 10.80
N LEU A 13 -16.09 -5.64 10.07
CA LEU A 13 -15.13 -4.68 10.60
C LEU A 13 -15.73 -3.30 10.92
N ASP A 14 -17.05 -3.14 10.81
CA ASP A 14 -17.74 -1.85 10.94
C ASP A 14 -17.41 -1.09 12.24
N GLU A 15 -17.21 -1.80 13.36
CA GLU A 15 -16.82 -1.15 14.62
C GLU A 15 -15.36 -0.69 14.63
N VAL A 16 -14.49 -1.40 13.93
CA VAL A 16 -13.06 -1.09 13.84
C VAL A 16 -12.82 0.03 12.82
N THR A 17 -13.62 0.09 11.76
CA THR A 17 -13.49 1.09 10.69
C THR A 17 -13.77 2.52 11.16
N LYS A 18 -14.63 2.70 12.17
CA LYS A 18 -15.02 4.02 12.72
C LYS A 18 -13.84 4.87 13.18
N TYR A 19 -12.74 4.22 13.58
CA TYR A 19 -11.59 4.89 14.18
C TYR A 19 -10.40 5.04 13.22
N SER A 20 -10.53 4.52 12.00
CA SER A 20 -9.47 4.56 11.00
C SER A 20 -9.76 5.59 9.90
N LYS A 21 -8.70 6.24 9.40
CA LYS A 21 -8.75 7.15 8.24
C LYS A 21 -8.08 6.57 7.00
N ASP A 22 -6.90 5.96 7.16
CA ASP A 22 -6.08 5.50 6.04
C ASP A 22 -6.08 3.98 5.86
N PHE A 23 -6.00 3.22 6.96
CA PHE A 23 -5.97 1.76 6.95
C PHE A 23 -6.53 1.17 8.25
N ILE A 24 -7.21 0.03 8.16
CA ILE A 24 -7.84 -0.60 9.32
C ILE A 24 -6.89 -1.62 9.92
N GLU A 25 -6.45 -1.40 11.15
CA GLU A 25 -5.72 -2.40 11.93
C GLU A 25 -6.69 -3.45 12.43
N ILE A 26 -6.41 -4.72 12.13
CA ILE A 26 -7.27 -5.84 12.50
C ILE A 26 -6.70 -6.51 13.75
N PRO A 27 -7.47 -6.66 14.84
CA PRO A 27 -7.04 -7.44 16.00
C PRO A 27 -6.65 -8.87 15.60
N ASN A 28 -5.58 -9.41 16.19
CA ASN A 28 -5.07 -10.74 15.83
C ASN A 28 -6.09 -11.86 16.09
N GLU A 29 -6.96 -11.66 17.08
CA GLU A 29 -8.00 -12.61 17.50
C GLU A 29 -9.29 -12.48 16.68
N HIS A 30 -9.36 -11.49 15.76
CA HIS A 30 -10.56 -11.28 14.96
C HIS A 30 -10.82 -12.48 14.03
N SER A 31 -12.05 -12.95 13.98
CA SER A 31 -12.45 -14.17 13.23
C SER A 31 -12.24 -14.08 11.70
N ILE A 32 -11.95 -12.88 11.18
CA ILE A 32 -11.58 -12.63 9.78
C ILE A 32 -10.15 -13.10 9.48
N ILE A 33 -9.30 -13.18 10.49
CA ILE A 33 -7.92 -13.66 10.41
C ILE A 33 -7.97 -15.20 10.35
N THR A 34 -7.98 -15.73 9.14
CA THR A 34 -7.92 -17.17 8.87
C THR A 34 -6.47 -17.63 8.61
N ARG A 35 -6.29 -18.82 8.03
CA ARG A 35 -4.98 -19.23 7.51
C ARG A 35 -4.53 -18.31 6.37
N GLY A 36 -3.50 -17.50 6.63
CA GLY A 36 -2.87 -16.64 5.62
C GLY A 36 -2.19 -17.45 4.52
N LYS A 37 -2.14 -16.87 3.31
CA LYS A 37 -1.42 -17.40 2.15
C LYS A 37 -0.31 -16.44 1.74
N LEU A 38 0.88 -16.97 1.45
CA LEU A 38 1.95 -16.20 0.84
C LEU A 38 1.68 -16.11 -0.67
N VAL A 39 1.77 -14.89 -1.21
CA VAL A 39 1.72 -14.66 -2.65
C VAL A 39 3.16 -14.72 -3.15
N HIS A 40 3.44 -15.64 -4.05
CA HIS A 40 4.74 -15.79 -4.69
C HIS A 40 4.76 -14.95 -5.96
N CYS A 41 5.82 -14.17 -6.14
CA CYS A 41 6.00 -13.29 -7.29
C CYS A 41 7.45 -13.38 -7.78
N GLN A 42 7.63 -13.13 -9.07
CA GLN A 42 8.93 -12.91 -9.71
C GLN A 42 9.12 -11.42 -10.00
N ALA A 43 10.36 -11.04 -10.35
CA ALA A 43 10.66 -9.69 -10.77
C ALA A 43 9.82 -9.34 -12.02
N GLY A 44 9.10 -8.22 -11.95
CA GLY A 44 8.21 -7.75 -13.01
C GLY A 44 6.73 -8.12 -12.82
N ASP A 45 6.41 -9.01 -11.87
CA ASP A 45 5.01 -9.33 -11.57
C ASP A 45 4.29 -8.13 -10.93
N LEU A 46 3.06 -7.90 -11.39
CA LEU A 46 2.14 -6.93 -10.79
C LEU A 46 1.14 -7.65 -9.89
N VAL A 47 1.11 -7.30 -8.61
CA VAL A 47 0.13 -7.81 -7.65
C VAL A 47 -0.98 -6.78 -7.47
N LEU A 48 -2.20 -7.16 -7.82
CA LEU A 48 -3.40 -6.36 -7.59
C LEU A 48 -4.31 -7.07 -6.57
N TRP A 49 -4.91 -6.31 -5.66
CA TRP A 49 -5.85 -6.83 -4.68
C TRP A 49 -7.02 -5.87 -4.46
N ASP A 50 -8.16 -6.41 -4.02
CA ASP A 50 -9.31 -5.64 -3.55
C ASP A 50 -8.92 -4.89 -2.27
N SER A 51 -9.18 -3.58 -2.19
CA SER A 51 -8.76 -2.74 -1.05
C SER A 51 -9.32 -3.19 0.31
N ARG A 52 -10.38 -4.00 0.32
CA ARG A 52 -10.98 -4.59 1.54
C ARG A 52 -10.32 -5.91 1.95
N MET A 53 -9.39 -6.44 1.17
CA MET A 53 -8.68 -7.68 1.47
C MET A 53 -7.68 -7.45 2.60
N VAL A 54 -7.83 -8.22 3.67
CA VAL A 54 -6.86 -8.23 4.76
C VAL A 54 -5.55 -8.84 4.25
N HIS A 55 -4.46 -8.12 4.48
CA HIS A 55 -3.12 -8.52 4.09
C HIS A 55 -2.09 -7.95 5.07
N CYS A 56 -0.91 -8.55 5.08
CA CYS A 56 0.23 -8.06 5.84
C CYS A 56 1.55 -8.42 5.17
N ASN A 57 2.61 -7.69 5.51
CA ASN A 57 3.96 -8.00 5.05
C ASN A 57 4.50 -9.22 5.81
N SER A 58 5.32 -10.02 5.14
CA SER A 58 6.17 -11.01 5.81
C SER A 58 7.61 -10.53 5.80
N PRO A 59 8.42 -10.86 6.83
CA PRO A 59 9.87 -10.71 6.75
C PRO A 59 10.42 -11.40 5.51
N ALA A 60 11.50 -10.85 4.94
CA ALA A 60 12.27 -11.59 3.96
C ALA A 60 13.04 -12.68 4.71
N THR A 61 12.69 -13.94 4.48
CA THR A 61 13.43 -15.06 5.05
C THR A 61 14.69 -15.26 4.19
N ALA A 62 15.80 -14.66 4.59
CA ALA A 62 17.11 -15.14 4.15
C ALA A 62 17.30 -16.51 4.84
N ILE A 63 17.26 -17.58 4.07
CA ILE A 63 17.26 -18.96 4.60
C ILE A 63 18.67 -19.41 5.04
N GLU A 64 19.71 -18.58 4.86
CA GLU A 64 21.08 -18.98 5.19
C GLU A 64 21.70 -18.05 6.24
N GLU A 65 22.36 -18.65 7.24
CA GLU A 65 23.24 -17.95 8.18
C GLU A 65 24.36 -17.28 7.39
N ARG A 66 24.23 -15.98 7.14
CA ARG A 66 25.29 -15.20 6.46
C ARG A 66 26.55 -15.18 7.31
N ALA A 67 27.71 -15.30 6.67
CA ALA A 67 28.98 -15.05 7.35
C ALA A 67 29.05 -13.57 7.78
N LYS A 68 29.73 -13.30 8.89
CA LYS A 68 29.70 -12.01 9.61
C LYS A 68 30.18 -10.78 8.78
N ASP A 69 30.74 -11.01 7.59
CA ASP A 69 31.34 -9.98 6.74
C ASP A 69 30.86 -10.03 5.28
N GLU A 70 29.78 -10.76 4.98
CA GLU A 70 29.21 -10.80 3.63
C GLU A 70 28.33 -9.59 3.33
N PRO A 71 28.44 -8.99 2.13
CA PRO A 71 27.57 -7.88 1.73
C PRO A 71 26.12 -8.33 1.71
N ILE A 72 25.21 -7.48 2.21
CA ILE A 72 23.77 -7.75 2.24
C ILE A 72 23.24 -7.76 0.80
N ASP A 73 22.66 -8.88 0.36
CA ASP A 73 21.94 -8.91 -0.92
C ASP A 73 20.59 -8.24 -0.76
N LEU A 74 20.14 -7.58 -1.81
CA LEU A 74 18.79 -7.03 -1.88
C LEU A 74 17.77 -8.17 -1.85
N LEU A 75 17.17 -8.40 -0.66
CA LEU A 75 16.26 -9.54 -0.46
C LEU A 75 14.90 -9.33 -1.13
N ARG A 76 14.38 -8.10 -1.14
CA ARG A 76 13.08 -7.74 -1.73
C ARG A 76 12.99 -6.24 -1.96
N ILE A 77 12.61 -5.86 -3.18
CA ILE A 77 12.19 -4.50 -3.51
C ILE A 77 10.82 -4.54 -4.20
N VAL A 78 9.96 -3.58 -3.89
CA VAL A 78 8.66 -3.41 -4.53
C VAL A 78 8.42 -1.91 -4.76
N ALA A 79 7.76 -1.58 -5.86
CA ALA A 79 7.25 -0.24 -6.12
C ALA A 79 5.73 -0.24 -5.89
N TYR A 80 5.24 0.61 -4.98
CA TYR A 80 3.80 0.75 -4.77
C TYR A 80 3.19 1.64 -5.84
N VAL A 81 2.12 1.16 -6.46
CA VAL A 81 1.32 1.92 -7.41
C VAL A 81 -0.08 2.11 -6.83
N SER A 82 -0.40 3.34 -6.41
CA SER A 82 -1.73 3.71 -5.95
C SER A 82 -2.62 4.01 -7.16
N MET A 83 -3.76 3.32 -7.26
CA MET A 83 -4.73 3.50 -8.35
C MET A 83 -6.09 3.84 -7.78
N SER A 84 -6.72 4.88 -8.32
CA SER A 84 -8.08 5.28 -7.97
C SER A 84 -8.85 5.71 -9.21
N PRO A 85 -10.17 5.49 -9.27
CA PRO A 85 -11.01 6.01 -10.35
C PRO A 85 -10.88 7.53 -10.50
N THR A 86 -10.85 8.04 -11.73
CA THR A 86 -10.76 9.48 -11.98
C THR A 86 -11.96 10.25 -11.44
N SER A 87 -13.10 9.59 -11.27
CA SER A 87 -14.30 10.17 -10.64
C SER A 87 -14.13 10.50 -9.17
N PHE A 88 -13.07 10.03 -8.51
CA PHE A 88 -12.76 10.37 -7.12
C PHE A 88 -11.94 11.66 -7.01
N VAL A 89 -11.49 12.23 -8.13
CA VAL A 89 -10.90 13.56 -8.15
C VAL A 89 -12.04 14.57 -7.98
N CYS A 90 -12.03 15.25 -6.84
CA CYS A 90 -13.00 16.28 -6.49
C CYS A 90 -12.37 17.68 -6.60
N ASP A 91 -13.22 18.71 -6.55
CA ASP A 91 -12.86 20.13 -6.40
C ASP A 91 -12.12 20.80 -7.57
N GLN A 92 -11.78 20.07 -8.63
CA GLN A 92 -11.19 20.61 -9.85
C GLN A 92 -11.39 19.67 -11.04
N SER A 93 -11.16 20.18 -12.26
CA SER A 93 -11.17 19.33 -13.44
C SER A 93 -9.99 18.35 -13.44
N LEU A 94 -10.15 17.21 -14.12
CA LEU A 94 -9.10 16.20 -14.24
C LEU A 94 -7.83 16.76 -14.92
N GLU A 95 -7.99 17.68 -15.86
CA GLU A 95 -6.88 18.34 -16.55
C GLU A 95 -6.09 19.26 -15.60
N GLU A 96 -6.77 20.06 -14.79
CA GLU A 96 -6.11 20.90 -13.77
C GLU A 96 -5.39 20.04 -12.72
N PHE A 97 -6.02 18.96 -12.28
CA PHE A 97 -5.42 18.01 -11.35
C PHE A 97 -4.11 17.42 -11.88
N ARG A 98 -4.13 16.91 -13.12
CA ARG A 98 -2.95 16.33 -13.79
C ARG A 98 -1.84 17.35 -13.96
N LYS A 99 -2.17 18.58 -14.38
CA LYS A 99 -1.20 19.66 -14.54
C LYS A 99 -0.50 19.99 -13.22
N LYS A 100 -1.26 20.13 -12.13
CA LYS A 100 -0.70 20.39 -10.79
C LYS A 100 0.18 19.24 -10.30
N ARG A 101 -0.26 17.98 -10.44
CA ARG A 101 0.57 16.81 -10.06
C ARG A 101 1.89 16.78 -10.81
N LYS A 102 1.88 17.04 -12.12
CA LYS A 102 3.10 17.10 -12.94
C LYS A 102 4.06 18.17 -12.42
N GLN A 103 3.56 19.38 -12.16
CA GLN A 103 4.37 20.47 -11.62
C GLN A 103 4.98 20.12 -10.26
N ILE A 104 4.23 19.46 -9.37
CA ILE A 104 4.73 19.04 -8.06
C ILE A 104 5.89 18.05 -8.20
N VAL A 105 5.73 17.05 -9.07
CA VAL A 105 6.81 16.06 -9.34
C VAL A 105 8.04 16.73 -9.94
N GLU A 106 7.86 17.63 -10.92
CA GLU A 106 8.97 18.37 -11.55
C GLU A 106 9.74 19.26 -10.56
N ASN A 107 9.09 19.68 -9.47
CA ASN A 107 9.70 20.46 -8.39
C ASN A 107 10.22 19.58 -7.23
N ASN A 108 10.41 18.26 -7.44
CA ASN A 108 10.92 17.31 -6.44
C ASN A 108 10.11 17.31 -5.13
N CYS A 109 8.82 17.53 -5.24
CA CYS A 109 7.89 17.63 -4.12
C CYS A 109 7.07 16.33 -3.99
N THR A 110 6.85 15.86 -2.76
CA THR A 110 6.08 14.63 -2.47
C THR A 110 4.67 14.91 -1.96
N LEU A 111 3.73 14.07 -2.40
CA LEU A 111 2.33 14.08 -1.96
C LEU A 111 2.05 12.98 -0.93
N THR A 112 0.86 13.01 -0.34
CA THR A 112 0.30 11.89 0.44
C THR A 112 0.18 10.62 -0.42
N HIS A 113 -0.15 9.50 0.24
CA HIS A 113 -0.41 8.22 -0.41
C HIS A 113 -1.74 8.19 -1.19
N TRP A 114 -2.61 9.20 -1.01
CA TRP A 114 -3.89 9.33 -1.71
C TRP A 114 -3.68 9.86 -3.13
N SER A 115 -3.90 9.00 -4.14
CA SER A 115 -3.61 9.32 -5.54
C SER A 115 -4.54 10.40 -6.14
N THR A 116 -5.66 10.68 -5.47
CA THR A 116 -6.71 11.64 -5.85
C THR A 116 -6.60 12.97 -5.12
N GLU A 117 -5.60 13.13 -4.25
CA GLU A 117 -5.38 14.34 -3.47
C GLU A 117 -4.11 15.09 -3.88
N LEU A 118 -4.05 16.37 -3.53
CA LEU A 118 -2.90 17.26 -3.71
C LEU A 118 -2.38 17.78 -2.36
N VAL A 119 -2.25 16.89 -1.38
CA VAL A 119 -1.73 17.22 -0.06
C VAL A 119 -0.23 16.91 -0.02
N MET A 120 0.57 17.93 0.26
CA MET A 120 2.03 17.86 0.33
C MET A 120 2.50 17.30 1.68
N THR A 121 3.43 16.34 1.70
CA THR A 121 3.86 15.64 2.93
C THR A 121 5.36 15.69 3.23
N GLY A 122 6.16 16.27 2.32
CA GLY A 122 7.60 16.42 2.50
C GLY A 122 8.10 17.78 2.01
N THR A 123 9.03 18.38 2.75
CA THR A 123 9.79 19.56 2.34
C THR A 123 11.08 19.13 1.62
N LEU A 124 11.53 19.97 0.69
CA LEU A 124 12.76 19.81 -0.09
C LEU A 124 13.96 19.46 0.80
N PHE A 125 14.67 18.37 0.47
CA PHE A 125 16.07 18.21 0.87
C PHE A 125 16.88 19.22 0.04
N ASN A 126 17.19 20.37 0.64
CA ASN A 126 18.17 21.33 0.11
C ASN A 126 19.59 20.88 0.48
#